data_AF-A0A314YT50-F1
#
_entry.id   AF-A0A314YT50-F1
#
_cell.length_a   1.000
_cell.length_b   1.000
_cell.length_c   1.000
_cell.angle_alpha   90.00
_cell.angle_beta   90.00
_cell.angle_gamma   90.00
#
_symmetry.space_group_name_H-M   'P 1'
#
loop_
_entity.id
_entity.type
_entity.pdbx_description
1 polymer ?
#
loop_
_entity_poly.entity_id
_entity_poly.type
_entity_poly.pdbx_seq_one_letter_code
_entity_poly.pdbx_strand_id
1 'polypeptide(L)' 'MLNEGIRPNRAAILNVMACVSRENQADEVCRVVVANGLDLDRSIQTAAMQMYARCRRIDVARGFFDKISDKDLVVLGIHD' A
#
# COMPACT_ATOMS: atom_id res chain seq x y z
N MET A 1 -11.90 20.76 9.12
CA MET A 1 -10.44 20.95 9.20
C MET A 1 -9.78 20.15 8.08
N LEU A 2 -9.81 20.65 6.85
CA LEU A 2 -9.04 20.14 5.71
C LEU A 2 -8.80 21.35 4.81
N ASN A 3 -7.96 22.28 5.25
CA ASN A 3 -7.76 23.55 4.56
C ASN A 3 -6.30 24.01 4.62
N GLU A 4 -5.40 23.10 4.29
CA GLU A 4 -4.03 23.44 3.91
C GLU A 4 -3.57 22.36 2.93
N GLY A 5 -2.86 22.77 1.88
CA GLY A 5 -2.32 21.91 0.82
C GLY A 5 -1.22 20.97 1.32
N ILE A 6 -1.51 20.18 2.34
CA ILE A 6 -0.63 19.16 2.87
C ILE A 6 -0.71 17.97 1.93
N ARG A 7 0.30 17.85 1.07
CA ARG A 7 0.59 16.57 0.42
C ARG A 7 0.75 15.54 1.53
N PRO A 8 -0.10 14.49 1.60
CA PRO A 8 -0.01 13.51 2.66
C PRO A 8 1.36 12.84 2.57
N ASN A 9 2.19 13.07 3.59
CA ASN A 9 3.51 12.44 3.67
C ASN A 9 3.34 10.93 3.87
N ARG A 10 4.36 10.13 3.52
CA ARG A 10 4.38 8.66 3.68
C ARG A 10 3.85 8.21 5.05
N ALA A 11 4.26 8.87 6.13
CA ALA A 11 3.79 8.58 7.48
C ALA A 11 2.29 8.82 7.69
N ALA A 12 1.73 9.87 7.10
CA ALA A 12 0.30 10.16 7.18
C ALA A 12 -0.52 9.07 6.50
N ILE A 13 -0.10 8.63 5.31
CA ILE A 13 -0.79 7.56 4.59
C ILE A 13 -0.68 6.23 5.34
N LEU A 14 0.48 5.90 5.91
CA LEU A 14 0.65 4.72 6.75
C LEU A 14 -0.31 4.72 7.95
N ASN A 15 -0.45 5.86 8.63
CA ASN A 15 -1.39 6.01 9.73
C ASN A 15 -2.84 5.86 9.28
N VAL A 16 -3.21 6.43 8.14
CA VAL A 16 -4.57 6.27 7.58
C VAL A 16 -4.84 4.80 7.25
N MET A 17 -3.91 4.11 6.58
CA MET A 17 -4.02 2.67 6.30
C MET A 17 -4.14 1.83 7.58
N ALA A 18 -3.53 2.26 8.68
CA ALA A 18 -3.67 1.62 10.00
C ALA A 18 -5.07 1.80 10.61
N CYS A 19 -5.86 2.79 10.20
CA CYS A 19 -7.22 3.00 10.71
C CYS A 19 -8.32 2.46 9.77
N VAL A 20 -8.00 2.22 8.50
CA VAL A 20 -8.99 1.70 7.53
C VAL A 20 -9.34 0.25 7.81
N SER A 21 -10.64 0.01 8.00
CA SER A 21 -11.23 -1.33 8.19
C SER A 21 -12.36 -1.64 7.20
N ARG A 22 -12.68 -0.68 6.32
CA ARG A 22 -13.75 -0.80 5.31
C ARG A 22 -13.16 -0.84 3.92
N GLU A 23 -13.67 -1.74 3.10
CA GLU A 23 -13.23 -1.94 1.72
C GLU A 23 -13.30 -0.65 0.87
N ASN A 24 -14.42 0.07 0.94
CA ASN A 24 -14.60 1.30 0.17
C ASN A 24 -13.55 2.38 0.51
N GLN A 25 -13.07 2.41 1.76
CA GLN A 25 -12.03 3.35 2.18
C GLN A 25 -10.63 2.87 1.77
N ALA A 26 -10.39 1.56 1.71
CA ALA A 26 -9.11 1.01 1.29
C ALA A 26 -8.77 1.39 -0.16
N ASP A 27 -9.77 1.37 -1.05
CA ASP A 27 -9.62 1.77 -2.45
C ASP A 27 -9.29 3.26 -2.59
N GLU A 28 -9.97 4.11 -1.83
CA GLU A 28 -9.72 5.55 -1.82
C GLU A 28 -8.30 5.89 -1.34
N VAL A 29 -7.83 5.21 -0.29
CA VAL A 29 -6.45 5.35 0.20
C VAL A 29 -5.44 4.87 -0.83
N CYS A 30 -5.70 3.76 -1.52
CA CYS A 30 -4.86 3.30 -2.63
C CYS A 30 -4.79 4.32 -3.78
N ARG A 31 -5.89 4.98 -4.13
CA ARG A 31 -5.88 6.06 -5.12
C ARG A 31 -5.01 7.23 -4.69
N VAL A 32 -5.06 7.61 -3.41
CA VAL A 32 -4.19 8.65 -2.85
C VAL A 32 -2.72 8.22 -2.89
N VAL A 33 -2.41 6.96 -2.59
CA VAL A 33 -1.03 6.41 -2.69
C VAL A 33 -0.47 6.56 -4.11
N VAL A 34 -1.24 6.13 -5.12
CA VAL A 34 -0.82 6.19 -6.52
C VAL A 34 -0.68 7.63 -7.00
N ALA A 35 -1.63 8.50 -6.64
CA ALA A 35 -1.58 9.93 -6.99
C ALA A 35 -0.36 10.65 -6.39
N ASN A 36 0.16 10.17 -5.25
CA ASN A 36 1.36 10.70 -4.61
C ASN A 36 2.66 9.98 -5.08
N GLY A 37 2.57 8.98 -5.96
CA GLY A 37 3.72 8.21 -6.44
C GLY A 37 4.35 7.31 -5.38
N LEU A 38 3.59 6.97 -4.33
CA LEU A 38 4.08 6.17 -3.20
C LEU A 38 3.78 4.68 -3.33
N ASP A 39 3.19 4.26 -4.46
CA ASP A 39 2.85 2.85 -4.75
C ASP A 39 4.07 1.91 -4.78
N LEU A 40 5.26 2.47 -5.03
CA LEU A 40 6.52 1.72 -5.07
C LEU A 40 7.21 1.61 -3.70
N ASP A 41 6.70 2.30 -2.66
CA ASP A 41 7.31 2.27 -1.34
C ASP A 41 6.95 0.96 -0.62
N ARG A 42 7.97 0.18 -0.26
CA ARG A 42 7.80 -1.14 0.39
C ARG A 42 6.95 -1.08 1.65
N SER A 43 7.08 0.00 2.43
CA SER A 43 6.30 0.12 3.67
C SER A 43 4.85 0.48 3.40
N ILE A 44 4.58 1.31 2.38
CA ILE A 44 3.22 1.58 1.91
C ILE A 44 2.57 0.30 1.40
N GLN A 45 3.29 -0.50 0.61
CA GLN A 45 2.78 -1.77 0.09
C GLN A 45 2.48 -2.78 1.21
N THR A 46 3.35 -2.85 2.23
CA THR A 46 3.13 -3.69 3.42
C THR A 46 1.91 -3.21 4.22
N ALA A 47 1.76 -1.90 4.42
CA ALA A 47 0.61 -1.34 5.13
C ALA A 47 -0.70 -1.53 4.34
N ALA A 48 -0.67 -1.39 3.01
CA ALA A 48 -1.81 -1.65 2.14
C ALA A 48 -2.26 -3.10 2.25
N MET A 49 -1.32 -4.05 2.30
CA MET A 49 -1.61 -5.46 2.53
C MET A 49 -2.28 -5.71 3.88
N GLN A 50 -1.75 -5.13 4.97
CA GLN A 50 -2.37 -5.23 6.30
C GLN A 50 -3.76 -4.57 6.34
N MET A 51 -3.97 -3.47 5.60
CA MET A 51 -5.25 -2.81 5.44
C MET A 51 -6.26 -3.72 4.71
N TYR A 52 -5.88 -4.29 3.57
CA TYR A 52 -6.73 -5.21 2.80
C TYR A 52 -7.03 -6.51 3.56
N ALA A 53 -6.06 -7.05 4.32
CA ALA A 53 -6.28 -8.20 5.19
C ALA A 53 -7.36 -7.93 6.24
N ARG A 54 -7.35 -6.75 6.86
CA ARG A 54 -8.38 -6.33 7.82
C ARG A 54 -9.73 -6.06 7.17
N CYS A 55 -9.73 -5.58 5.92
CA CYS A 55 -10.96 -5.42 5.12
C CYS A 55 -11.51 -6.76 4.58
N ARG A 56 -10.97 -7.92 4.99
CA ARG A 56 -11.32 -9.27 4.50
C ARG A 56 -11.11 -9.49 2.98
N ARG A 57 -10.38 -8.61 2.31
CA ARG A 57 -9.99 -8.77 0.90
C ARG A 57 -8.60 -9.35 0.77
N ILE A 58 -8.46 -10.59 1.18
CA ILE A 58 -7.17 -11.31 1.15
C ILE A 58 -6.72 -11.51 -0.31
N ASP A 59 -7.64 -11.70 -1.25
CA ASP A 59 -7.33 -11.87 -2.67
C ASP A 59 -6.58 -10.66 -3.27
N VAL A 60 -6.98 -9.44 -2.90
CA VAL A 60 -6.30 -8.22 -3.35
C VAL A 60 -5.01 -7.99 -2.59
N ALA A 61 -4.99 -8.27 -1.28
CA ALA A 61 -3.75 -8.22 -0.50
C ALA A 61 -2.67 -9.14 -1.13
N ARG A 62 -3.08 -10.31 -1.62
CA ARG A 62 -2.20 -11.28 -2.28
C ARG A 62 -1.69 -10.78 -3.63
N GLY A 63 -2.53 -10.13 -4.43
CA GLY A 63 -2.10 -9.49 -5.67
C GLY A 63 -1.09 -8.34 -5.46
N PHE A 64 -1.20 -7.61 -4.36
CA PHE A 64 -0.18 -6.65 -3.95
C PHE A 64 1.11 -7.37 -3.51
N PHE A 65 1.03 -8.42 -2.68
CA PHE A 65 2.20 -9.22 -2.25
C PHE A 65 3.00 -9.78 -3.44
N ASP A 66 2.30 -10.28 -4.44
CA ASP A 66 2.90 -10.83 -5.66
C ASP A 66 3.69 -9.76 -6.43
N LYS A 67 3.11 -8.57 -6.62
CA LYS A 67 3.79 -7.41 -7.24
C LYS A 67 4.99 -6.89 -6.42
N ILE A 68 4.97 -7.02 -5.10
CA ILE A 68 6.11 -6.67 -4.24
C ILE A 68 7.22 -7.70 -4.41
N SER A 69 6.86 -9.00 -4.40
CA SER A 69 7.80 -10.11 -4.50
C SER A 69 8.46 -10.20 -5.86
N ASP A 70 7.73 -9.93 -6.95
CA ASP A 70 8.25 -9.91 -8.32
C ASP A 70 9.37 -8.86 -8.50
N LYS A 71 9.33 -7.76 -7.76
CA LYS A 71 10.39 -6.73 -7.75
C LYS A 71 11.61 -7.08 -6.89
N ASP A 72 11.45 -7.95 -5.89
CA ASP A 72 12.55 -8.37 -5.00
C ASP A 72 13.23 -9.67 -5.49
N LEU A 73 12.55 -10.45 -6.33
CA LEU A 73 13.07 -11.68 -6.94
C LEU A 73 14.04 -11.46 -8.11
N VAL A 74 14.29 -10.21 -8.53
CA VAL A 74 15.39 -9.86 -9.45
C VAL A 74 16.76 -9.86 -8.73
N VAL A 75 16.89 -10.59 -7.62
CA VAL A 75 18.18 -10.99 -7.04
C VAL A 75 18.39 -12.51 -7.06
N LEU A 76 17.58 -13.28 -7.81
CA LEU A 76 17.87 -14.69 -8.10
C LEU A 76 18.56 -14.80 -9.47
N GLY A 77 19.81 -14.35 -9.51
CA GLY A 77 20.62 -14.34 -10.73
C GLY A 77 22.11 -14.40 -10.44
N ILE A 78 22.55 -15.28 -9.53
CA ILE A 78 23.96 -15.71 -9.45
C ILE A 78 24.03 -17.24 -9.41
N HIS A 79 24.22 -17.80 -10.61
CA HIS A 79 25.15 -18.87 -10.97
C HIS A 79 25.54 -19.90 -9.88
N ASP A 80 24.94 -21.08 -9.92
CA ASP A 80 25.56 -22.37 -10.36
C ASP A 80 24.51 -23.48 -10.26
#